data_AF-A0A6L3XP67-F1
#
_entry.id   AF-A0A6L3XP67-F1
#
_cell.length_a   1.000
_cell.length_b   1.000
_cell.length_c   1.000
_cell.angle_alpha   90.00
_cell.angle_beta   90.00
_cell.angle_gamma   90.00
#
_symmetry.space_group_name_H-M   'P 1'
#
loop_
_entity.id
_entity.type
_entity.pdbx_description
1 polymer ?
#
loop_
_entity_poly.entity_id
_entity_poly.type
_entity_poly.pdbx_seq_one_letter_code
_entity_poly.pdbx_strand_id
1 'polypeptide(L)'
;LVSRVIAFNGRFATLPQSATTQTTIHLIHGGEDRVIELSHAVAAQETLMREGGDVTLDIVDDLGHAIDDRSMQFALDHLRYTVPKHYFDEALSGGKPNDDDIVEFM
;
A
#
# COMPACT_ATOMS: atom_id res chain seq x y z
N LEU A 1 1.70 -4.76 15.87
CA LEU A 1 1.07 -3.84 14.89
C LEU A 1 0.84 -4.62 13.60
N VAL A 2 0.12 -4.05 12.62
CA VAL A 2 -0.12 -4.71 11.32
C VAL A 2 0.97 -4.32 10.33
N SER A 3 1.58 -5.30 9.65
CA SER A 3 2.67 -5.06 8.70
C SER A 3 2.20 -4.64 7.30
N ARG A 4 1.00 -5.06 6.87
CA ARG A 4 0.45 -4.75 5.54
C ARG A 4 -1.03 -4.40 5.58
N VAL A 5 -1.43 -3.43 4.76
CA VAL A 5 -2.83 -3.02 4.56
C VAL A 5 -3.15 -3.07 3.07
N ILE A 6 -4.26 -3.72 2.73
CA ILE A 6 -4.89 -3.60 1.39
C ILE A 6 -6.17 -2.78 1.56
N ALA A 7 -6.28 -1.65 0.86
CA ALA A 7 -7.44 -0.78 0.93
C ALA A 7 -8.07 -0.62 -0.46
N PHE A 8 -9.27 -1.15 -0.62
CA PHE A 8 -10.04 -1.05 -1.86
C PHE A 8 -10.96 0.17 -1.85
N ASN A 9 -10.95 0.93 -2.95
CA ASN A 9 -11.89 2.01 -3.26
C ASN A 9 -12.12 2.98 -2.08
N GLY A 10 -11.08 3.24 -1.31
CA GLY A 10 -11.16 3.91 -0.02
C GLY A 10 -10.67 5.35 -0.07
N ARG A 11 -10.78 6.03 1.08
CA ARG A 11 -10.14 7.33 1.31
C ARG A 11 -9.74 7.50 2.76
N PHE A 12 -8.79 8.38 3.00
CA PHE A 12 -8.60 8.96 4.31
C PHE A 12 -9.70 10.00 4.59
N ALA A 13 -10.26 9.97 5.80
CA ALA A 13 -11.17 11.03 6.26
C ALA A 13 -10.43 12.38 6.37
N THR A 14 -9.22 12.32 6.90
CA THR A 14 -8.24 13.42 6.95
C THR A 14 -6.89 12.84 6.50
N LEU A 15 -6.21 13.52 5.57
CA LEU A 15 -4.91 13.06 5.08
C LEU A 15 -3.90 12.92 6.24
N PRO A 16 -3.05 11.88 6.23
CA PRO A 16 -2.10 11.65 7.32
C PRO A 16 -1.06 12.77 7.38
N GLN A 17 -0.67 13.14 8.60
CA GLN A 17 0.38 14.15 8.87
C GLN A 17 1.75 13.51 9.14
N SER A 18 1.80 12.18 9.23
CA SER A 18 3.01 11.39 9.38
C SER A 18 2.75 9.98 8.84
N ALA A 19 3.83 9.29 8.47
CA ALA A 19 3.78 7.90 8.05
C ALA A 19 4.93 7.10 8.67
N THR A 20 4.76 5.78 8.73
CA THR A 20 5.79 4.83 9.16
C THR A 20 6.16 3.92 8.00
N THR A 21 7.40 3.44 7.95
CA THR A 21 7.83 2.39 7.02
C THR A 21 7.56 0.97 7.54
N GLN A 22 7.13 0.82 8.80
CA GLN A 22 6.78 -0.48 9.39
C GLN A 22 5.47 -1.07 8.84
N THR A 23 4.65 -0.25 8.16
CA THR A 23 3.41 -0.69 7.52
C THR A 23 3.44 -0.33 6.04
N THR A 24 3.31 -1.33 5.18
CA THR A 24 3.12 -1.12 3.74
C THR A 24 1.62 -1.00 3.42
N ILE A 25 1.22 0.08 2.76
CA ILE A 25 -0.18 0.34 2.39
C ILE A 25 -0.36 0.19 0.87
N HIS A 26 -1.19 -0.76 0.46
CA HIS A 26 -1.55 -0.95 -0.94
C HIS A 26 -2.95 -0.40 -1.18
N LEU A 27 -3.04 0.69 -1.94
CA LEU A 27 -4.30 1.27 -2.37
C LEU A 27 -4.69 0.66 -3.72
N ILE A 28 -5.92 0.16 -3.85
CA ILE A 28 -6.45 -0.38 -5.11
C ILE A 28 -7.78 0.32 -5.38
N HIS A 29 -7.87 1.06 -6.48
CA HIS A 29 -9.01 1.95 -6.72
C HIS A 29 -9.55 1.85 -8.14
N GLY A 30 -10.87 1.84 -8.29
CA GLY A 30 -11.53 1.89 -9.59
C GLY A 30 -11.39 3.27 -10.25
N GLY A 31 -10.93 3.30 -11.50
CA GLY A 31 -10.70 4.55 -12.23
C GLY A 31 -11.96 5.38 -12.48
N GLU A 32 -13.14 4.73 -12.47
CA GLU A 32 -14.44 5.37 -12.69
C GLU A 32 -15.33 5.34 -11.44
N ASP A 33 -14.74 5.24 -10.25
CA ASP A 33 -15.49 5.27 -8.99
C ASP A 33 -16.19 6.63 -8.77
N ARG A 34 -17.52 6.61 -8.85
CA ARG A 34 -18.41 7.77 -8.64
C ARG A 34 -18.94 7.90 -7.21
N VAL A 35 -18.59 6.96 -6.32
CA VAL A 35 -18.96 6.99 -4.89
C VAL A 35 -17.81 7.59 -4.09
N ILE A 36 -16.59 7.14 -4.34
CA ILE A 36 -15.36 7.71 -3.80
C ILE A 36 -14.43 8.01 -4.97
N GLU A 37 -14.27 9.29 -5.31
CA GLU A 37 -13.43 9.66 -6.44
C GLU A 37 -11.98 9.19 -6.29
N LEU A 38 -11.40 8.71 -7.39
CA LEU A 38 -10.00 8.30 -7.51
C LEU A 38 -9.02 9.35 -6.97
N SER A 39 -9.35 10.64 -7.10
CA SER A 39 -8.55 11.76 -6.61
C SER A 39 -8.21 11.64 -5.11
N HIS A 40 -9.05 10.99 -4.32
CA HIS A 40 -8.78 10.73 -2.91
C HIS A 40 -7.67 9.70 -2.68
N ALA A 41 -7.62 8.64 -3.49
CA ALA A 41 -6.56 7.63 -3.41
C ALA A 41 -5.22 8.19 -3.90
N VAL A 42 -5.24 9.01 -4.95
CA VAL A 42 -4.06 9.74 -5.44
C VAL A 42 -3.51 10.68 -4.35
N ALA A 43 -4.36 11.51 -3.75
CA ALA A 43 -3.95 12.41 -2.67
C ALA A 43 -3.40 11.67 -1.43
N ALA A 44 -3.95 10.49 -1.13
CA ALA A 44 -3.47 9.61 -0.08
C ALA A 44 -2.07 9.08 -0.38
N GLN A 45 -1.85 8.55 -1.59
CA GLN A 45 -0.54 8.07 -2.03
C GLN A 45 0.51 9.18 -1.96
N GLU A 46 0.23 10.34 -2.56
CA GLU A 46 1.15 11.49 -2.56
C GLU A 46 1.52 11.94 -1.15
N THR A 47 0.53 11.99 -0.25
CA THR A 47 0.76 12.38 1.15
C THR A 47 1.59 11.33 1.89
N LEU A 48 1.23 10.05 1.79
CA LEU A 48 1.99 8.97 2.44
C LEU A 48 3.44 8.92 1.94
N MET A 49 3.66 9.10 0.64
CA MET A 49 5.01 9.19 0.06
C MET A 49 5.78 10.40 0.59
N ARG A 50 5.15 11.58 0.66
CA ARG A 50 5.77 12.80 1.20
C ARG A 50 6.18 12.63 2.66
N GLU A 51 5.37 11.95 3.47
CA GLU A 51 5.66 11.67 4.87
C GLU A 51 6.64 10.47 5.06
N GLY A 52 7.21 9.95 3.98
CA GLY A 52 8.25 8.89 4.01
C GLY A 52 7.72 7.46 4.14
N GLY A 53 6.39 7.26 4.10
CA GLY A 53 5.73 5.97 4.21
C GLY A 53 6.02 5.01 3.05
N ASP A 54 5.56 3.77 3.23
CA ASP A 54 5.62 2.72 2.20
C ASP A 54 4.21 2.50 1.64
N VAL A 55 3.99 2.90 0.38
CA VAL A 55 2.67 2.94 -0.23
C VAL A 55 2.70 2.61 -1.72
N THR A 56 1.70 1.87 -2.20
CA THR A 56 1.41 1.68 -3.63
C THR A 56 -0.01 2.15 -3.95
N LEU A 57 -0.25 2.45 -5.23
CA LEU A 57 -1.58 2.74 -5.76
C LEU A 57 -1.75 2.02 -7.11
N ASP A 58 -2.66 1.06 -7.16
CA ASP A 58 -3.12 0.43 -8.39
C ASP A 58 -4.46 1.03 -8.79
N ILE A 59 -4.57 1.38 -10.07
CA ILE A 59 -5.79 1.94 -10.66
C ILE A 59 -6.36 0.92 -11.63
N VAL A 60 -7.62 0.55 -11.44
CA VAL A 60 -8.32 -0.38 -12.32
C VAL A 60 -9.21 0.41 -13.27
N ASP A 61 -8.79 0.51 -14.52
CA ASP A 61 -9.55 1.19 -15.57
C ASP A 61 -10.93 0.53 -15.80
N ASP A 62 -11.91 1.37 -16.12
CA ASP A 62 -13.31 1.00 -16.36
C ASP A 62 -14.01 0.31 -15.17
N LEU A 63 -13.48 0.48 -13.95
CA LEU A 63 -14.07 -0.03 -12.71
C LEU A 63 -14.66 1.10 -11.88
N GLY A 64 -15.93 0.96 -11.48
CA GLY A 64 -16.61 1.85 -10.54
C GLY A 64 -16.31 1.53 -9.08
N HIS A 65 -17.26 1.76 -8.17
CA HIS A 65 -17.13 1.41 -6.75
C HIS A 65 -17.34 -0.09 -6.49
N ALA A 66 -16.41 -0.92 -6.99
CA ALA A 66 -16.53 -2.37 -6.96
C ALA A 66 -15.17 -3.05 -6.84
N ILE A 67 -15.19 -4.35 -6.53
CA ILE A 67 -14.01 -5.22 -6.52
C ILE A 67 -14.27 -6.28 -7.59
N ASP A 68 -13.41 -6.33 -8.60
CA ASP A 68 -13.38 -7.36 -9.65
C ASP A 68 -12.13 -8.24 -9.56
N ASP A 69 -12.02 -9.23 -10.45
CA ASP A 69 -10.89 -10.16 -10.47
C ASP A 69 -9.53 -9.46 -10.66
N ARG A 70 -9.48 -8.34 -11.42
CA ARG A 70 -8.25 -7.57 -11.65
C ARG A 70 -7.80 -6.90 -10.35
N SER A 71 -8.71 -6.23 -9.67
CA SER A 71 -8.45 -5.60 -8.37
C SER A 71 -8.03 -6.62 -7.31
N MET A 72 -8.67 -7.80 -7.29
CA MET A 72 -8.31 -8.88 -6.38
C MET A 72 -6.92 -9.45 -6.70
N GLN A 73 -6.58 -9.55 -7.98
CA GLN A 73 -5.26 -10.02 -8.40
C GLN A 73 -4.15 -9.08 -7.92
N PHE A 74 -4.33 -7.76 -7.99
CA PHE A 74 -3.38 -6.80 -7.42
C PHE A 74 -3.16 -7.02 -5.92
N ALA A 75 -4.22 -7.24 -5.16
CA ALA A 75 -4.09 -7.53 -3.72
C ALA A 75 -3.30 -8.81 -3.44
N LEU A 76 -3.59 -9.89 -4.19
CA LEU A 76 -2.87 -11.15 -4.06
C LEU A 76 -1.39 -11.01 -4.44
N ASP A 77 -1.10 -10.29 -5.52
CA ASP A 77 0.27 -10.05 -5.98
C ASP A 77 1.04 -9.23 -4.96
N HIS A 78 0.42 -8.21 -4.36
CA HIS A 78 1.03 -7.44 -3.29
C HIS A 78 1.34 -8.30 -2.06
N LEU A 79 0.40 -9.13 -1.63
CA LEU A 79 0.60 -10.04 -0.50
C LEU A 79 1.69 -11.09 -0.75
N ARG A 80 1.89 -11.52 -2.00
CA ARG A 80 2.87 -12.56 -2.35
C ARG A 80 4.25 -12.00 -2.63
N TYR A 81 4.33 -10.88 -3.33
CA TYR A 81 5.58 -10.47 -4.00
C TYR A 81 6.12 -9.11 -3.55
N THR A 82 5.37 -8.35 -2.75
CA THR A 82 5.90 -7.08 -2.22
C THR A 82 6.85 -7.34 -1.07
N VAL A 83 8.08 -6.83 -1.21
CA VAL A 83 9.03 -6.70 -0.12
C VAL A 83 8.88 -5.31 0.50
N PRO A 84 8.47 -5.19 1.78
CA PRO A 84 8.32 -3.90 2.45
C PRO A 84 9.59 -3.06 2.44
N LYS A 85 9.43 -1.73 2.33
CA LYS A 85 10.52 -0.75 2.26
C LYS A 85 11.50 -0.84 3.44
N HIS A 86 11.01 -1.08 4.65
CA HIS A 86 11.88 -1.13 5.83
C HIS A 86 12.93 -2.26 5.77
N TYR A 87 12.65 -3.38 5.09
CA TYR A 87 13.66 -4.42 4.88
C TYR A 87 14.79 -3.96 3.96
N PHE A 88 14.48 -3.14 2.95
CA PHE A 88 15.50 -2.52 2.11
C PHE A 88 16.31 -1.48 2.88
N ASP A 89 15.64 -0.63 3.65
CA ASP A 89 16.30 0.39 4.48
C ASP A 89 17.25 -0.27 5.50
N GLU A 90 16.83 -1.37 6.13
CA GLU A 90 17.66 -2.17 7.05
C GLU A 90 18.87 -2.76 6.32
N ALA A 91 18.67 -3.44 5.18
CA ALA A 91 19.74 -4.02 4.39
C ALA A 91 20.77 -2.96 3.90
N LEU A 92 20.31 -1.76 3.54
CA LEU A 92 21.17 -0.67 3.08
C LEU A 92 21.90 0.03 4.24
N SER A 93 21.33 0.02 5.45
CA SER A 93 21.93 0.63 6.64
C SER A 93 23.15 -0.12 7.19
N GLY A 94 23.40 -1.36 6.74
CA GLY A 94 24.49 -2.20 7.22
C GLY A 94 24.35 -2.65 8.68
N GLY A 95 23.17 -2.42 9.29
CA GLY A 95 22.82 -2.91 10.61
C GLY A 95 22.69 -4.43 10.59
N LYS A 96 23.07 -5.09 11.71
CA LYS A 96 22.74 -6.51 11.89
C LYS A 96 21.22 -6.64 11.90
N PRO A 97 20.64 -7.59 11.14
CA PRO A 97 19.21 -7.84 11.21
C PRO A 97 18.81 -8.09 12.65
N ASN A 98 17.89 -7.30 13.19
CA ASN A 98 17.27 -7.68 14.46
C ASN A 98 16.31 -8.85 14.17
N ASP A 99 16.43 -9.89 14.99
CA ASP A 99 16.00 -11.28 14.81
C ASP A 99 14.47 -11.52 14.72
N ASP A 100 13.65 -10.50 14.44
CA ASP A 100 12.20 -10.56 14.72
C ASP A 100 11.29 -10.81 13.51
N ASP A 101 11.73 -10.71 12.25
CA ASP A 101 10.83 -10.92 11.10
C ASP A 101 11.52 -11.52 9.86
N ILE A 102 12.22 -12.66 10.00
CA ILE A 102 12.64 -13.44 8.83
C ILE A 102 11.46 -14.27 8.31
N VAL A 103 10.87 -13.82 7.20
CA VAL A 103 9.94 -14.63 6.41
C VAL A 103 10.76 -15.50 5.46
N GLU A 104 10.93 -16.79 5.81
CA GLU A 104 11.45 -17.79 4.87
C GLU A 104 10.44 -17.99 3.74
N PHE A 105 10.83 -17.67 2.50
CA PHE A 105 10.14 -18.14 1.32
C PHE A 105 10.69 -19.54 0.98
N MET A 106 9.89 -20.57 1.29
CA MET A 106 10.14 -21.96 0.90
C MET A 106 9.41 -22.32 -0.39
#